data_AF-A0A2V5JRS1-F1
#
_entry.id   AF-A0A2V5JRS1-F1
#
_cell.length_a   1.000
_cell.length_b   1.000
_cell.length_c   1.000
_cell.angle_alpha   90.00
_cell.angle_beta   90.00
_cell.angle_gamma   90.00
#
_symmetry.space_group_name_H-M   'P 1'
#
loop_
_entity.id
_entity.type
_entity.pdbx_description
1 polymer ?
#
loop_
_entity_poly.entity_id
_entity_poly.type
_entity_poly.pdbx_seq_one_letter_code
_entity_poly.pdbx_strand_id
1 'polypeptide(L)'
;MKAPGKIHITMWLLGLIGAALFTFLLIRQGASQVGAAFASAGWAIAAVVIYHFAVPVFLDALAWWVLFPKPDRLPLWQLLWMRWIGESVSTLVPSAAVGGDIVRARLAAIHGVRMPVAVGTVLVDLTLGVFTQAAFTLLGVALLVLATGQRSFVGPTVIGTLVGVVAVGGFYFVQRLGMFRFLAKMIAKLANSPEWESLVQSGENLDATVRTLYARRGAVIGCCVWTMLSLILNSGEIWIALHAL
;
A
#
# COMPACT_ATOMS: atom_id res chain seq x y z
N MET A 1 -16.79 -17.08 17.81
CA MET A 1 -15.54 -17.23 18.58
C MET A 1 -15.24 -15.91 19.28
N LYS A 2 -15.47 -15.79 20.59
CA LYS A 2 -15.20 -14.56 21.36
C LYS A 2 -13.69 -14.45 21.59
N ALA A 3 -13.05 -13.40 21.09
CA ALA A 3 -11.64 -13.14 21.38
C ALA A 3 -11.43 -13.03 22.91
N PRO A 4 -10.38 -13.62 23.48
CA PRO A 4 -10.16 -13.61 24.93
C PRO A 4 -9.89 -12.17 25.39
N GLY A 5 -10.60 -11.70 26.41
CA GLY A 5 -10.61 -10.30 26.86
C GLY A 5 -9.25 -9.67 27.16
N LYS A 6 -8.19 -10.49 27.35
CA LYS A 6 -6.80 -10.04 27.48
C LYS A 6 -6.28 -9.29 26.25
N ILE A 7 -6.67 -9.70 25.04
CA ILE A 7 -6.21 -9.06 23.79
C ILE A 7 -6.76 -7.64 23.67
N HIS A 8 -8.03 -7.43 24.05
CA HIS A 8 -8.63 -6.09 24.04
C HIS A 8 -7.94 -5.16 25.03
N ILE A 9 -7.67 -5.63 26.25
CA ILE A 9 -6.99 -4.83 27.28
C ILE A 9 -5.58 -4.42 26.82
N THR A 10 -4.81 -5.33 26.24
CA THR A 10 -3.49 -5.02 25.70
C THR A 10 -3.55 -4.00 24.57
N MET A 11 -4.52 -4.11 23.64
CA MET A 11 -4.72 -3.12 22.58
C MET A 11 -5.04 -1.72 23.14
N TRP A 12 -5.94 -1.63 24.11
CA TRP A 12 -6.30 -0.35 24.75
C TRP A 12 -5.11 0.26 25.50
N LEU A 13 -4.33 -0.55 26.22
CA LEU A 13 -3.12 -0.08 26.91
C LEU A 13 -2.06 0.41 25.93
N LEU A 14 -1.77 -0.33 24.85
CA LEU A 14 -0.82 0.10 23.83
C LEU A 14 -1.29 1.38 23.14
N GLY A 15 -2.59 1.48 22.83
CA GLY A 15 -3.20 2.68 22.26
C GLY A 15 -3.08 3.90 23.17
N LEU A 16 -3.36 3.73 24.48
CA LEU A 16 -3.20 4.80 25.48
C LEU A 16 -1.75 5.22 25.66
N ILE A 17 -0.81 4.27 25.71
CA ILE A 17 0.62 4.56 25.79
C ILE A 17 1.08 5.32 24.54
N GLY A 18 0.66 4.88 23.36
CA GLY A 18 0.95 5.55 22.10
C GLY A 18 0.39 6.98 22.05
N ALA A 19 -0.86 7.16 22.48
CA ALA A 19 -1.49 8.48 22.58
C ALA A 19 -0.76 9.38 23.59
N ALA A 20 -0.43 8.87 24.78
CA ALA A 20 0.32 9.61 25.79
C ALA A 20 1.71 10.03 25.29
N LEU A 21 2.42 9.11 24.61
CA LEU A 21 3.72 9.41 24.00
C LEU A 21 3.58 10.47 22.90
N PHE A 22 2.57 10.36 22.04
CA PHE A 22 2.29 11.35 20.99
C PHE A 22 1.98 12.73 21.57
N THR A 23 1.11 12.81 22.58
CA THR A 23 0.78 14.06 23.29
C THR A 23 2.01 14.65 23.97
N PHE A 24 2.82 13.82 24.63
CA PHE A 24 4.06 14.26 25.26
C PHE A 24 5.05 14.84 24.24
N LEU A 25 5.23 14.17 23.10
CA LEU A 25 6.07 14.66 22.01
C LEU A 25 5.54 15.97 21.44
N LEU A 26 4.23 16.09 21.19
CA LEU A 26 3.63 17.34 20.72
C LEU A 26 3.87 18.51 21.67
N ILE A 27 3.71 18.30 22.97
CA ILE A 27 3.97 19.34 23.98
C ILE A 27 5.45 19.71 23.96
N ARG A 28 6.35 18.72 23.91
CA ARG A 28 7.81 18.95 23.95
C ARG A 28 8.36 19.58 22.66
N GLN A 29 7.86 19.20 21.49
CA GLN A 29 8.26 19.76 20.20
C GLN A 29 7.62 21.14 19.92
N GLY A 30 6.71 21.62 20.77
CA GLY A 30 6.10 22.94 20.67
C GLY A 30 4.73 22.89 20.01
N ALA A 31 3.71 22.46 20.76
CA ALA A 31 2.32 22.42 20.30
C ALA A 31 1.82 23.78 19.78
N SER A 32 2.34 24.89 20.33
CA SER A 32 2.05 26.24 19.86
C SER A 32 2.60 26.50 18.45
N GLN A 33 3.77 25.95 18.10
CA GLN A 33 4.35 26.10 16.76
C GLN A 33 3.57 25.30 15.73
N VAL A 34 3.11 24.10 16.10
CA VAL A 34 2.21 23.30 15.25
C VAL A 34 0.90 24.06 15.04
N GLY A 35 0.27 24.57 16.10
CA GLY A 35 -0.95 25.36 16.00
C GLY A 35 -0.79 26.62 15.13
N ALA A 36 0.33 27.33 15.26
CA ALA A 36 0.65 28.49 14.44
C ALA A 36 0.85 28.13 12.96
N ALA A 37 1.52 27.01 12.67
CA ALA A 37 1.70 26.49 11.31
C ALA A 37 0.37 26.10 10.64
N PHE A 38 -0.55 25.49 11.39
CA PHE A 38 -1.90 25.22 10.88
C PHE A 38 -2.70 26.51 10.63
N ALA A 39 -2.56 27.50 11.52
CA ALA A 39 -3.21 28.80 11.36
C ALA A 39 -2.63 29.60 10.18
N SER A 40 -1.33 29.52 9.91
CA SER A 40 -0.70 30.18 8.77
C SER A 40 -1.05 29.51 7.44
N ALA A 41 -1.11 28.17 7.42
CA ALA A 41 -1.44 27.42 6.21
C ALA A 41 -2.86 27.72 5.70
N GLY A 42 -3.84 27.94 6.58
CA GLY A 42 -5.20 28.38 6.21
C GLY A 42 -5.84 27.55 5.09
N TRP A 43 -6.20 28.19 3.98
CA TRP A 43 -6.80 27.53 2.81
C TRP A 43 -5.85 26.62 2.03
N ALA A 44 -4.53 26.74 2.22
CA ALA A 44 -3.58 25.86 1.57
C ALA A 44 -3.74 24.40 2.02
N ILE A 45 -4.25 24.15 3.24
CA ILE A 45 -4.58 22.80 3.69
C ILE A 45 -5.64 22.17 2.78
N ALA A 46 -6.69 22.93 2.42
CA ALA A 46 -7.70 22.46 1.48
C ALA A 46 -7.10 22.23 0.09
N ALA A 47 -6.17 23.08 -0.36
CA ALA A 47 -5.46 22.89 -1.63
C ALA A 47 -4.61 21.61 -1.63
N VAL A 48 -3.88 21.30 -0.54
CA VAL A 48 -3.12 20.06 -0.37
C VAL A 48 -4.07 18.85 -0.40
N VAL A 49 -5.19 18.89 0.32
CA VAL A 49 -6.17 17.79 0.35
C VAL A 49 -6.77 17.56 -1.04
N ILE A 50 -7.15 18.62 -1.75
CA ILE A 50 -7.68 18.52 -3.11
C ILE A 50 -6.62 17.98 -4.06
N TYR A 51 -5.38 18.45 -3.96
CA TYR A 51 -4.27 17.98 -4.79
C TYR A 51 -3.99 16.50 -4.57
N HIS A 52 -3.92 16.06 -3.31
CA HIS A 52 -3.71 14.68 -2.92
C HIS A 52 -4.76 13.75 -3.55
N PHE A 53 -6.04 14.13 -3.43
CA PHE A 53 -7.13 13.35 -4.00
C PHE A 53 -7.13 13.38 -5.54
N ALA A 54 -6.88 14.55 -6.14
CA ALA A 54 -6.97 14.74 -7.58
C ALA A 54 -5.79 14.11 -8.34
N VAL A 55 -4.62 14.03 -7.73
CA VAL A 55 -3.38 13.65 -8.41
C VAL A 55 -2.87 12.28 -7.93
N PRO A 56 -2.24 12.10 -6.75
CA PRO A 56 -1.78 10.78 -6.30
C PRO A 56 -2.84 9.69 -6.30
N VAL A 57 -4.00 9.94 -5.67
CA VAL A 57 -5.05 8.92 -5.54
C VAL A 57 -5.60 8.53 -6.92
N PHE A 58 -5.70 9.49 -7.84
CA PHE A 58 -6.15 9.24 -9.21
C PHE A 58 -5.12 8.45 -10.03
N LEU A 59 -3.84 8.80 -9.95
CA LEU A 59 -2.77 8.08 -10.65
C LEU A 59 -2.60 6.66 -10.11
N ASP A 60 -2.73 6.47 -8.80
CA ASP A 60 -2.72 5.16 -8.18
C ASP A 60 -3.93 4.31 -8.59
N ALA A 61 -5.11 4.93 -8.73
CA ALA A 61 -6.28 4.25 -9.26
C ALA A 61 -6.08 3.84 -10.73
N LEU A 62 -5.42 4.67 -11.55
CA LEU A 62 -5.03 4.33 -12.92
C LEU A 62 -4.01 3.18 -12.96
N ALA A 63 -3.00 3.20 -12.09
CA ALA A 63 -2.01 2.13 -11.96
C ALA A 63 -2.70 0.78 -11.73
N TRP A 64 -3.66 0.76 -10.80
CA TRP A 64 -4.44 -0.43 -10.51
C TRP A 64 -5.41 -0.81 -11.64
N TRP A 65 -6.10 0.16 -12.27
CA TRP A 65 -7.03 -0.09 -13.40
C TRP A 65 -6.35 -0.76 -14.61
N VAL A 66 -5.08 -0.42 -14.86
CA VAL A 66 -4.29 -1.01 -15.94
C VAL A 66 -4.05 -2.50 -15.72
N LEU A 67 -3.96 -2.96 -14.47
CA LEU A 67 -3.76 -4.37 -14.13
C LEU A 67 -5.00 -5.24 -14.41
N PHE A 68 -6.21 -4.69 -14.36
CA PHE A 68 -7.43 -5.46 -14.63
C PHE A 68 -7.45 -6.00 -16.07
N PRO A 69 -7.78 -7.29 -16.28
CA PRO A 69 -8.11 -7.83 -17.59
C PRO A 69 -9.33 -7.10 -18.17
N LYS A 70 -9.37 -6.91 -19.50
CA LYS A 70 -10.51 -6.27 -20.19
C LYS A 70 -11.90 -6.76 -19.74
N PRO A 71 -12.16 -8.07 -19.59
CA PRO A 71 -13.49 -8.56 -19.19
C PRO A 71 -13.87 -8.26 -17.73
N ASP A 72 -12.89 -8.13 -16.83
CA ASP A 72 -13.11 -7.90 -15.39
C ASP A 72 -12.88 -6.43 -15.00
N ARG A 73 -12.80 -5.52 -15.97
CA ARG A 73 -12.37 -4.14 -15.75
C ARG A 73 -13.54 -3.25 -15.34
N LEU A 74 -13.49 -2.79 -14.09
CA LEU A 74 -14.44 -1.82 -13.54
C LEU A 74 -14.22 -0.40 -14.10
N PRO A 75 -15.25 0.46 -14.05
CA PRO A 75 -15.10 1.87 -14.40
C PRO A 75 -14.11 2.56 -13.45
N LEU A 76 -13.27 3.45 -13.99
CA LEU A 76 -12.18 4.10 -13.25
C LEU A 76 -12.68 4.83 -12.00
N TRP A 77 -13.85 5.46 -12.09
CA TRP A 77 -14.47 6.16 -10.95
C TRP A 77 -14.72 5.22 -9.76
N GLN A 78 -15.17 3.99 -9.98
CA GLN A 78 -15.37 3.03 -8.89
C GLN A 78 -14.03 2.62 -8.26
N LEU A 79 -13.00 2.40 -9.07
CA LEU A 79 -11.68 2.06 -8.56
C LEU A 79 -11.03 3.22 -7.79
N LEU A 80 -11.29 4.46 -8.20
CA LEU A 80 -10.86 5.65 -7.47
C LEU A 80 -11.44 5.66 -6.05
N TRP A 81 -12.76 5.47 -5.92
CA TRP A 81 -13.42 5.36 -4.62
C TRP A 81 -12.88 4.18 -3.80
N MET A 82 -12.68 3.02 -4.43
CA MET A 82 -12.11 1.86 -3.74
C MET A 82 -10.68 2.12 -3.25
N ARG A 83 -9.85 2.81 -4.04
CA ARG A 83 -8.47 3.18 -3.66
C ARG A 83 -8.49 4.15 -2.50
N TRP A 84 -9.33 5.18 -2.57
CA TRP A 84 -9.47 6.16 -1.49
C TRP A 84 -9.98 5.55 -0.18
N ILE A 85 -10.97 4.66 -0.24
CA ILE A 85 -11.44 3.89 0.94
C ILE A 85 -10.32 3.01 1.47
N GLY A 86 -9.61 2.29 0.58
CA GLY A 86 -8.49 1.43 0.97
C GLY A 86 -7.40 2.21 1.69
N GLU A 87 -6.99 3.35 1.15
CA GLU A 87 -6.00 4.23 1.75
C GLU A 87 -6.45 4.80 3.10
N SER A 88 -7.72 5.22 3.19
CA SER A 88 -8.33 5.65 4.45
C SER A 88 -8.30 4.54 5.51
N VAL A 89 -8.57 3.29 5.12
CA VAL A 89 -8.48 2.14 6.04
C VAL A 89 -7.04 1.85 6.42
N SER A 90 -6.09 1.89 5.47
CA SER A 90 -4.68 1.63 5.76
C SER A 90 -4.05 2.70 6.65
N THR A 91 -4.51 3.95 6.57
CA THR A 91 -4.04 5.05 7.41
C THR A 91 -4.68 5.06 8.79
N LEU A 92 -5.98 4.74 8.90
CA LEU A 92 -6.70 4.76 10.17
C LEU A 92 -6.56 3.47 10.99
N VAL A 93 -6.41 2.32 10.33
CA VAL A 93 -6.35 1.01 11.00
C VAL A 93 -4.89 0.59 11.15
N PRO A 94 -4.39 0.38 12.38
CA PRO A 94 -3.03 -0.08 12.65
C PRO A 94 -2.91 -1.59 12.35
N SER A 95 -3.10 -1.94 11.08
CA SER A 95 -3.05 -3.30 10.52
C SER A 95 -1.82 -3.48 9.61
N ALA A 96 -0.78 -2.67 9.81
CA ALA A 96 0.41 -2.60 8.96
C ALA A 96 0.08 -2.37 7.46
N ALA A 97 -0.89 -1.51 7.17
CA ALA A 97 -1.42 -1.21 5.83
C ALA A 97 -2.06 -2.39 5.07
N VAL A 98 -2.12 -3.60 5.66
CA VAL A 98 -2.71 -4.78 5.01
C VAL A 98 -4.24 -4.68 4.95
N GLY A 99 -4.87 -4.01 5.92
CA GLY A 99 -6.32 -3.89 6.00
C GLY A 99 -6.95 -3.20 4.78
N GLY A 100 -6.35 -2.11 4.29
CA GLY A 100 -6.87 -1.38 3.14
C GLY A 100 -6.81 -2.16 1.84
N ASP A 101 -5.74 -2.93 1.63
CA ASP A 101 -5.58 -3.78 0.44
C ASP A 101 -6.60 -4.94 0.43
N ILE A 102 -6.88 -5.53 1.60
CA ILE A 102 -7.95 -6.54 1.74
C ILE A 102 -9.32 -5.91 1.41
N VAL A 103 -9.58 -4.69 1.92
CA VAL A 103 -10.82 -3.97 1.63
C VAL A 103 -10.94 -3.67 0.14
N ARG A 104 -9.87 -3.23 -0.54
CA ARG A 104 -9.85 -2.99 -1.99
C ARG A 104 -10.19 -4.24 -2.78
N ALA A 105 -9.54 -5.37 -2.48
CA ALA A 105 -9.82 -6.64 -3.13
C ALA A 105 -11.27 -7.08 -2.89
N ARG A 106 -11.78 -6.91 -1.67
CA ARG A 106 -13.16 -7.27 -1.32
C ARG A 106 -14.19 -6.38 -2.00
N LEU A 107 -13.96 -5.07 -2.05
CA LEU A 107 -14.83 -4.12 -2.74
C LEU A 107 -14.89 -4.43 -4.23
N ALA A 108 -13.75 -4.67 -4.89
CA ALA A 108 -13.73 -5.08 -6.29
C ALA A 108 -14.52 -6.37 -6.51
N ALA A 109 -14.41 -7.35 -5.60
CA ALA A 109 -15.16 -8.60 -5.70
C ALA A 109 -16.68 -8.42 -5.55
N ILE A 110 -17.11 -7.55 -4.63
CA ILE A 110 -18.54 -7.22 -4.43
C ILE A 110 -19.11 -6.51 -5.67
N HIS A 111 -18.29 -5.76 -6.40
CA HIS A 111 -18.70 -5.04 -7.62
C HIS A 111 -18.59 -5.90 -8.90
N GLY A 112 -18.48 -7.22 -8.77
CA GLY A 112 -18.58 -8.17 -9.88
C GLY A 112 -17.25 -8.70 -10.43
N VAL A 113 -16.11 -8.31 -9.86
CA VAL A 113 -14.81 -8.89 -10.22
C VAL A 113 -14.68 -10.28 -9.59
N ARG A 114 -14.17 -11.26 -10.34
CA ARG A 114 -13.87 -12.59 -9.79
C ARG A 114 -12.82 -12.47 -8.66
N MET A 115 -13.08 -13.07 -7.50
CA MET A 115 -12.23 -12.95 -6.31
C MET A 115 -10.73 -13.24 -6.58
N PRO A 116 -10.34 -14.28 -7.35
CA PRO A 116 -8.93 -14.52 -7.67
C PRO A 116 -8.29 -13.38 -8.48
N VAL A 117 -9.05 -12.71 -9.33
CA VAL A 117 -8.60 -11.55 -10.12
C VAL A 117 -8.45 -10.33 -9.23
N ALA A 118 -9.43 -10.04 -8.38
CA ALA A 118 -9.38 -8.90 -7.46
C ALA A 118 -8.21 -9.00 -6.48
N VAL A 119 -8.00 -10.17 -5.86
CA VAL A 119 -6.87 -10.41 -4.97
C VAL A 119 -5.55 -10.38 -5.77
N GLY A 120 -5.53 -11.00 -6.94
CA GLY A 120 -4.34 -11.02 -7.80
C GLY A 120 -3.89 -9.63 -8.25
N THR A 121 -4.81 -8.75 -8.65
CA THR A 121 -4.45 -7.37 -9.07
C THR A 121 -3.93 -6.54 -7.90
N VAL A 122 -4.51 -6.66 -6.71
CA VAL A 122 -4.02 -5.97 -5.51
C VAL A 122 -2.63 -6.46 -5.10
N LEU A 123 -2.38 -7.76 -5.13
CA LEU A 123 -1.06 -8.32 -4.80
C LEU A 123 0.01 -7.88 -5.81
N VAL A 124 -0.32 -7.87 -7.10
CA VAL A 124 0.58 -7.39 -8.16
C VAL A 124 0.83 -5.89 -7.99
N ASP A 125 -0.21 -5.09 -7.76
CA ASP A 125 -0.12 -3.64 -7.48
C ASP A 125 0.82 -3.35 -6.31
N LEU A 126 0.62 -4.02 -5.17
CA LEU A 126 1.48 -3.88 -3.99
C LEU A 126 2.94 -4.24 -4.29
N THR A 127 3.15 -5.37 -4.97
CA THR A 127 4.50 -5.85 -5.29
C THR A 127 5.23 -4.88 -6.22
N LEU A 128 4.58 -4.46 -7.29
CA LEU A 128 5.13 -3.47 -8.23
C LEU A 128 5.32 -2.10 -7.57
N GLY A 129 4.43 -1.73 -6.66
CA GLY A 129 4.52 -0.51 -5.86
C GLY A 129 5.80 -0.48 -5.03
N VAL A 130 6.12 -1.57 -4.32
CA VAL A 130 7.36 -1.63 -3.54
C VAL A 130 8.61 -1.51 -4.42
N PHE A 131 8.66 -2.20 -5.56
CA PHE A 131 9.79 -2.08 -6.48
C PHE A 131 9.93 -0.65 -7.04
N THR A 132 8.81 -0.03 -7.40
CA THR A 132 8.78 1.34 -7.92
C THR A 132 9.19 2.34 -6.84
N GLN A 133 8.71 2.16 -5.61
CA GLN A 133 9.07 2.98 -4.45
C GLN A 133 10.56 2.85 -4.10
N ALA A 134 11.12 1.64 -4.17
CA ALA A 134 12.56 1.42 -3.97
C ALA A 134 13.37 2.17 -5.04
N ALA A 135 12.99 2.08 -6.31
CA ALA A 135 13.63 2.81 -7.39
C ALA A 135 13.53 4.33 -7.19
N PHE A 136 12.36 4.83 -6.83
CA PHE A 136 12.14 6.25 -6.52
C PHE A 136 12.98 6.73 -5.32
N THR A 137 13.08 5.91 -4.28
CA THR A 137 13.88 6.21 -3.07
C THR A 137 15.36 6.30 -3.41
N LEU A 138 15.89 5.36 -4.21
CA LEU A 138 17.29 5.40 -4.67
C LEU A 138 17.55 6.63 -5.55
N LEU A 139 16.61 6.99 -6.43
CA LEU A 139 16.69 8.21 -7.22
C LEU A 139 16.71 9.46 -6.34
N GLY A 140 15.81 9.54 -5.34
CA GLY A 140 15.75 10.65 -4.39
C GLY A 140 17.04 10.81 -3.59
N VAL A 141 17.62 9.71 -3.10
CA VAL A 141 18.93 9.72 -2.42
C VAL A 141 20.03 10.20 -3.35
N ALA A 142 20.08 9.71 -4.59
CA ALA A 142 21.08 10.13 -5.57
C ALA A 142 21.01 11.64 -5.83
N LEU A 143 19.79 12.17 -6.06
CA LEU A 143 19.56 13.60 -6.25
C LEU A 143 19.96 14.42 -5.02
N LEU A 144 19.63 13.94 -3.81
CA LEU A 144 19.97 14.61 -2.56
C LEU A 144 21.49 14.69 -2.36
N VAL A 145 22.23 13.62 -2.67
CA VAL A 145 23.70 13.60 -2.60
C VAL A 145 24.30 14.56 -3.61
N LEU A 146 23.77 14.60 -4.84
CA LEU A 146 24.24 15.52 -5.87
C LEU A 146 23.99 16.98 -5.49
N ALA A 147 22.86 17.27 -4.84
CA ALA A 147 22.49 18.63 -4.44
C ALA A 147 23.22 19.12 -3.18
N THR A 148 23.44 18.24 -2.18
CA THR A 148 23.94 18.65 -0.85
C THR A 148 25.36 18.18 -0.53
N GLY A 149 25.90 17.21 -1.27
CA GLY A 149 27.17 16.55 -0.97
C GLY A 149 27.18 15.70 0.30
N GLN A 150 26.08 15.64 1.06
CA GLN A 150 26.01 14.90 2.32
C GLN A 150 25.86 13.39 2.10
N ARG A 151 26.84 12.61 2.56
CA ARG A 151 26.86 11.15 2.37
C ARG A 151 26.45 10.34 3.61
N SER A 152 26.25 10.99 4.75
CA SER A 152 25.99 10.32 6.05
C SER A 152 24.78 9.38 5.99
N PHE A 153 23.73 9.76 5.26
CA PHE A 153 22.47 8.99 5.18
C PHE A 153 22.45 7.94 4.04
N VAL A 154 23.42 7.97 3.13
CA VAL A 154 23.41 7.10 1.93
C VAL A 154 23.52 5.64 2.31
N GLY A 155 24.47 5.28 3.19
CA GLY A 155 24.70 3.91 3.61
C GLY A 155 23.43 3.26 4.22
N PRO A 156 22.86 3.84 5.29
CA PRO A 156 21.64 3.33 5.91
C PRO A 156 20.46 3.22 4.93
N THR A 157 20.21 4.23 4.09
CA THR A 157 19.07 4.20 3.16
C THR A 157 19.26 3.17 2.06
N VAL A 158 20.46 3.00 1.52
CA VAL A 158 20.75 1.97 0.51
C VAL A 158 20.58 0.58 1.12
N ILE A 159 21.13 0.34 2.32
CA ILE A 159 20.97 -0.95 3.01
C ILE A 159 19.49 -1.22 3.30
N GLY A 160 18.75 -0.26 3.86
CA GLY A 160 17.33 -0.40 4.15
C GLY A 160 16.50 -0.69 2.89
N THR A 161 16.80 0.01 1.79
CA THR A 161 16.13 -0.21 0.50
C THR A 161 16.44 -1.59 -0.06
N LEU A 162 17.71 -2.01 -0.03
CA LEU A 162 18.11 -3.35 -0.48
C LEU A 162 17.45 -4.44 0.35
N VAL A 163 17.43 -4.31 1.68
CA VAL A 163 16.74 -5.27 2.57
C VAL A 163 15.26 -5.34 2.23
N GLY A 164 14.60 -4.20 2.03
CA GLY A 164 13.19 -4.16 1.61
C GLY A 164 12.94 -4.83 0.26
N VAL A 165 13.77 -4.53 -0.74
CA VAL A 165 13.69 -5.14 -2.07
C VAL A 165 13.95 -6.65 -2.02
N VAL A 166 14.92 -7.11 -1.23
CA VAL A 166 15.21 -8.54 -1.06
C VAL A 166 14.06 -9.24 -0.34
N ALA A 167 13.50 -8.64 0.71
CA ALA A 167 12.37 -9.20 1.44
C ALA A 167 11.13 -9.36 0.54
N VAL A 168 10.77 -8.30 -0.20
CA VAL A 168 9.61 -8.32 -1.11
C VAL A 168 9.90 -9.13 -2.36
N GLY A 169 11.13 -9.12 -2.87
CA GLY A 169 11.56 -9.98 -3.98
C GLY A 169 11.52 -11.47 -3.61
N GLY A 170 11.93 -11.82 -2.40
CA GLY A 170 11.79 -13.17 -1.85
C GLY A 170 10.31 -13.56 -1.72
N PHE A 171 9.48 -12.66 -1.19
CA PHE A 171 8.03 -12.87 -1.12
C PHE A 171 7.40 -13.05 -2.52
N TYR A 172 7.79 -12.24 -3.50
CA TYR A 172 7.38 -12.36 -4.90
C TYR A 172 7.78 -13.72 -5.51
N PHE A 173 9.01 -14.18 -5.26
CA PHE A 173 9.48 -15.47 -5.74
C PHE A 173 8.66 -16.62 -5.15
N VAL A 174 8.38 -16.54 -3.84
CA VAL A 174 7.51 -17.49 -3.14
C VAL A 174 6.08 -17.43 -3.68
N GLN A 175 5.51 -16.24 -3.91
CA GLN A 175 4.21 -16.08 -4.56
C GLN A 175 4.18 -16.75 -5.94
N ARG A 176 5.23 -16.59 -6.76
CA ARG A 176 5.30 -17.19 -8.11
C ARG A 176 5.42 -18.71 -8.09
N LEU A 177 6.03 -19.30 -7.06
CA LEU A 177 6.17 -20.75 -6.92
C LEU A 177 4.89 -21.47 -6.47
N GLY A 178 3.80 -20.74 -6.22
CA GLY A 178 2.51 -21.29 -5.84
C GLY A 178 2.30 -21.34 -4.34
N MET A 179 2.64 -20.24 -3.65
CA MET A 179 2.52 -20.12 -2.20
C MET A 179 1.10 -20.39 -1.73
N PHE A 180 0.09 -19.88 -2.45
CA PHE A 180 -1.30 -20.00 -2.02
C PHE A 180 -1.77 -21.44 -2.09
N ARG A 181 -1.40 -22.18 -3.14
CA ARG A 181 -1.58 -23.64 -3.20
C ARG A 181 -0.87 -24.35 -2.05
N PHE A 182 0.38 -24.02 -1.77
CA PHE A 182 1.17 -24.67 -0.72
C PHE A 182 0.55 -24.44 0.67
N LEU A 183 0.17 -23.20 0.98
CA LEU A 183 -0.50 -22.83 2.23
C LEU A 183 -1.84 -23.56 2.36
N ALA A 184 -2.65 -23.55 1.30
CA ALA A 184 -3.93 -24.26 1.28
C ALA A 184 -3.76 -25.76 1.52
N LYS A 185 -2.74 -26.39 0.93
CA LYS A 185 -2.42 -27.81 1.17
C LYS A 185 -1.99 -28.10 2.60
N MET A 186 -1.16 -27.24 3.19
CA MET A 186 -0.76 -27.38 4.60
C MET A 186 -1.97 -27.31 5.53
N ILE A 187 -2.86 -26.33 5.29
CA ILE A 187 -4.06 -26.14 6.11
C ILE A 187 -5.05 -27.30 5.91
N ALA A 188 -5.28 -27.73 4.66
CA ALA A 188 -6.15 -28.87 4.36
C ALA A 188 -5.65 -30.16 5.01
N LYS A 189 -4.33 -30.41 4.99
CA LYS A 189 -3.71 -31.56 5.65
C LYS A 189 -3.88 -31.52 7.17
N LEU A 190 -3.91 -30.33 7.77
CA LEU A 190 -4.10 -30.15 9.20
C LEU A 190 -5.57 -30.28 9.62
N ALA A 191 -6.50 -29.87 8.76
CA ALA A 191 -7.93 -29.81 9.07
C ALA A 191 -8.76 -31.01 8.57
N ASN A 192 -8.19 -31.85 7.69
CA ASN A 192 -8.69 -33.17 7.29
C ASN A 192 -10.20 -33.24 6.94
N SER A 193 -10.74 -32.19 6.30
CA SER A 193 -12.15 -32.12 5.89
C SER A 193 -12.30 -31.82 4.39
N PRO A 194 -13.38 -32.31 3.74
CA PRO A 194 -13.62 -32.12 2.30
C PRO A 194 -13.77 -30.65 1.87
N GLU A 195 -14.22 -29.77 2.77
CA GLU A 195 -14.36 -28.34 2.51
C GLU A 195 -12.99 -27.67 2.22
N TRP A 196 -11.89 -28.25 2.72
CA TRP A 196 -10.54 -27.72 2.51
C TRP A 196 -9.94 -28.05 1.14
N GLU A 197 -10.50 -29.02 0.40
CA GLU A 197 -10.10 -29.24 -0.99
C GLU A 197 -10.50 -28.05 -1.89
N SER A 198 -11.64 -27.42 -1.59
CA SER A 198 -12.09 -26.20 -2.30
C SER A 198 -11.12 -25.02 -2.10
N LEU A 199 -10.44 -24.97 -0.94
CA LEU A 199 -9.42 -23.96 -0.64
C LEU A 199 -8.13 -24.22 -1.41
N VAL A 200 -7.75 -25.48 -1.61
CA VAL A 200 -6.61 -25.84 -2.47
C VAL A 200 -6.89 -25.41 -3.92
N GLN A 201 -8.07 -25.72 -4.45
CA GLN A 201 -8.47 -25.28 -5.80
C GLN A 201 -8.51 -23.75 -5.92
N SER A 202 -9.03 -23.06 -4.90
CA SER A 202 -9.03 -21.60 -4.86
C SER A 202 -7.61 -21.01 -4.85
N GLY A 203 -6.69 -21.63 -4.11
CA GLY A 203 -5.27 -21.27 -4.11
C GLY A 203 -4.59 -21.48 -5.46
N GLU A 204 -4.86 -22.62 -6.12
CA GLU A 204 -4.36 -22.91 -7.47
C GLU A 204 -4.88 -21.90 -8.50
N ASN A 205 -6.16 -21.54 -8.44
CA ASN A 205 -6.77 -20.53 -9.30
C ASN A 205 -6.16 -19.14 -9.09
N LEU A 206 -5.86 -18.77 -7.84
CA LEU A 206 -5.19 -17.52 -7.51
C LEU A 206 -3.74 -17.50 -8.05
N ASP A 207 -2.98 -18.58 -7.84
CA ASP A 207 -1.60 -18.70 -8.35
C ASP A 207 -1.56 -18.60 -9.88
N ALA A 208 -2.48 -19.25 -10.58
CA ALA A 208 -2.63 -19.16 -12.03
C ALA A 208 -3.01 -17.73 -12.47
N THR A 209 -3.92 -17.08 -11.75
CA THR A 209 -4.35 -15.71 -12.05
C THR A 209 -3.19 -14.72 -11.88
N VAL A 210 -2.42 -14.81 -10.78
CA VAL A 210 -1.25 -13.97 -10.55
C VAL A 210 -0.22 -14.14 -11.67
N ARG A 211 0.04 -15.39 -12.12
CA ARG A 211 0.96 -15.66 -13.24
C ARG A 211 0.48 -15.04 -14.55
N THR A 212 -0.82 -15.10 -14.85
CA THR A 212 -1.38 -14.49 -16.08
C THR A 212 -1.35 -12.96 -16.03
N LEU A 213 -1.54 -12.35 -14.86
CA LEU A 213 -1.40 -10.92 -14.66
C LEU A 213 0.05 -10.46 -14.91
N TYR A 214 1.05 -11.15 -14.35
CA TYR A 214 2.46 -10.84 -14.59
C TYR A 214 2.90 -11.06 -16.04
N ALA A 215 2.27 -12.00 -16.77
CA ALA A 215 2.57 -12.22 -18.19
C ALA A 215 2.19 -11.02 -19.07
N ARG A 216 1.27 -10.16 -18.62
CA ARG A 216 0.84 -8.95 -19.34
C ARG A 216 1.83 -7.81 -19.13
N ARG A 217 2.99 -7.87 -19.80
CA ARG A 217 4.08 -6.88 -19.68
C ARG A 217 3.61 -5.43 -19.81
N GLY A 218 2.72 -5.14 -20.76
CA GLY A 218 2.17 -3.79 -20.93
C GLY A 218 1.38 -3.29 -19.73
N ALA A 219 0.66 -4.19 -19.04
CA ALA A 219 -0.08 -3.83 -17.83
C ALA A 219 0.87 -3.62 -16.64
N VAL A 220 1.89 -4.47 -16.50
CA VAL A 220 2.93 -4.35 -15.47
C VAL A 220 3.72 -3.05 -15.63
N ILE A 221 4.19 -2.75 -16.84
CA ILE A 221 4.93 -1.52 -17.14
C ILE A 221 4.02 -0.30 -16.92
N GLY A 222 2.77 -0.35 -17.40
CA GLY A 222 1.82 0.73 -17.20
C GLY A 222 1.54 1.00 -15.72
N CYS A 223 1.41 -0.04 -14.90
CA CYS A 223 1.30 0.10 -13.45
C CYS A 223 2.52 0.80 -12.86
N CYS A 224 3.74 0.33 -13.15
CA CYS A 224 4.96 0.96 -12.63
C CYS A 224 5.11 2.42 -13.07
N VAL A 225 4.77 2.74 -14.32
CA VAL A 225 4.83 4.12 -14.84
C VAL A 225 3.84 5.02 -14.08
N TRP A 226 2.59 4.59 -13.92
CA TRP A 226 1.60 5.37 -13.18
C TRP A 226 1.96 5.52 -11.71
N THR A 227 2.46 4.47 -11.06
CA THR A 227 2.93 4.56 -9.67
C THR A 227 4.16 5.47 -9.56
N MET A 228 5.10 5.43 -10.50
CA MET A 228 6.25 6.33 -10.50
C MET A 228 5.82 7.79 -10.68
N LEU A 229 4.88 8.05 -11.58
CA LEU A 229 4.30 9.38 -11.78
C LEU A 229 3.57 9.86 -10.52
N SER A 230 2.82 8.97 -9.87
CA SER A 230 2.16 9.25 -8.58
C SER A 230 3.18 9.66 -7.52
N LEU A 231 4.27 8.91 -7.36
CA LEU A 231 5.35 9.23 -6.42
C LEU A 231 6.05 10.56 -6.72
N ILE A 232 6.34 10.85 -8.00
CA ILE A 232 6.94 12.11 -8.40
C ILE A 232 6.00 13.28 -8.11
N LEU A 233 4.73 13.19 -8.52
CA LEU A 233 3.76 14.26 -8.33
C LEU A 233 3.34 14.44 -6.87
N ASN A 234 3.41 13.39 -6.05
CA ASN A 234 3.23 13.51 -4.60
C ASN A 234 4.23 14.52 -3.98
N SER A 235 5.42 14.69 -4.57
CA SER A 235 6.36 15.75 -4.15
C SER A 235 5.79 17.17 -4.30
N GLY A 236 4.77 17.35 -5.15
CA GLY A 236 4.03 18.60 -5.30
C GLY A 236 3.23 18.98 -4.04
N GLU A 237 2.75 18.01 -3.26
CA GLU A 237 2.09 18.29 -1.98
C GLU A 237 3.04 18.99 -1.01
N ILE A 238 4.27 18.47 -0.93
CA ILE A 238 5.32 19.02 -0.08
C ILE A 238 5.65 20.45 -0.53
N TRP A 239 5.72 20.69 -1.83
CA TRP A 239 5.99 22.03 -2.36
C TRP A 239 4.87 23.03 -2.04
N ILE A 240 3.59 22.65 -2.20
CA ILE A 240 2.44 23.48 -1.83
C ILE A 240 2.45 23.77 -0.32
N ALA A 241 2.70 22.74 0.50
CA ALA A 241 2.77 22.88 1.95
C ALA A 241 3.90 23.83 2.38
N LEU A 242 5.08 23.72 1.75
CA LEU A 242 6.22 24.60 2.03
C LEU A 242 5.97 26.06 1.62
N HIS A 243 5.23 26.30 0.53
CA HIS A 243 4.91 27.67 0.10
C HIS A 243 3.83 28.32 0.97
N ALA A 244 3.04 27.51 1.68
CA ALA A 244 1.97 27.97 2.55
C ALA A 244 2.41 28.27 4.00
N LEU A 245 3.60 27.83 4.39
CA LEU A 245 4.20 28.05 5.72
C LEU A 245 5.12 29.27 5.71
#